data_AF-A0A0B7MP61-F1
#
_entry.id   AF-A0A0B7MP61-F1
#
_cell.length_a   1.000
_cell.length_b   1.000
_cell.length_c   1.000
_cell.angle_alpha   90.00
_cell.angle_beta   90.00
_cell.angle_gamma   90.00
#
_symmetry.space_group_name_H-M   'P 1'
#
loop_
_entity.id
_entity.type
_entity.pdbx_description
1 polymer ?
#
loop_
_entity_poly.entity_id
_entity_poly.type
_entity_poly.pdbx_seq_one_letter_code
_entity_poly.pdbx_strand_id
1 'polypeptide(L)'
;MLQSLKQLQTMKKNNAKLWFKALGELGDTAANLLQAAEGENYEWTDMYEGFAREAEEEGFTKLAAQFRMVAQIEKAHEERYRALLNNIEIKEVFEKADETMWECRNCGHLVMGKKAPKICPVCAHPQSFFEVRKENY
;
A
#
# COMPACT_ATOMS: atom_id res chain seq x y z
N MET A 1 -4.73 19.95 -22.83
CA MET A 1 -5.80 19.92 -21.80
C MET A 1 -5.59 18.80 -20.77
N LEU A 2 -5.60 17.51 -21.14
CA LEU A 2 -5.40 16.40 -20.19
C LEU A 2 -4.07 16.43 -19.42
N GLN A 3 -2.97 16.80 -20.08
CA GLN A 3 -1.65 16.91 -19.43
C GLN A 3 -1.62 18.00 -18.35
N SER A 4 -2.25 19.15 -18.63
CA SER A 4 -2.40 20.25 -17.68
C SER A 4 -3.24 19.84 -16.47
N LEU A 5 -4.30 19.05 -16.66
CA LEU A 5 -5.11 18.51 -15.56
C LEU A 5 -4.34 17.53 -14.68
N LYS A 6 -3.54 16.63 -15.28
CA LYS A 6 -2.66 15.72 -14.51
C LYS A 6 -1.63 16.51 -13.69
N GLN A 7 -1.02 17.53 -14.29
CA GLN A 7 -0.08 18.40 -13.57
C GLN A 7 -0.75 19.09 -12.38
N LEU A 8 -1.98 19.61 -12.55
CA LEU A 8 -2.77 20.18 -11.46
C LEU A 8 -3.07 19.17 -10.35
N GLN A 9 -3.42 17.92 -10.68
CA GLN A 9 -3.61 16.86 -9.68
C GLN A 9 -2.31 16.57 -8.90
N THR A 10 -1.17 16.49 -9.59
CA THR A 10 0.13 16.30 -8.94
C THR A 10 0.46 17.47 -8.00
N MET A 11 0.22 18.71 -8.42
CA MET A 11 0.43 19.88 -7.57
C MET A 11 -0.46 19.84 -6.32
N LYS A 12 -1.74 19.49 -6.46
CA LYS A 12 -2.65 19.33 -5.31
C LYS A 12 -2.18 18.24 -4.34
N LYS A 13 -1.73 17.08 -4.85
CA LYS A 13 -1.15 16.00 -4.03
C LYS A 13 0.09 16.47 -3.27
N ASN A 14 0.96 17.24 -3.93
CA ASN A 14 2.16 17.80 -3.30
C ASN A 14 1.81 18.80 -2.19
N ASN A 15 0.80 19.64 -2.41
CA ASN A 15 0.31 20.57 -1.38
C ASN A 15 -0.27 19.82 -0.18
N ALA A 16 -1.07 18.77 -0.40
CA ALA A 16 -1.58 17.93 0.69
C ALA A 16 -0.44 17.30 1.51
N LYS A 17 0.59 16.76 0.83
CA LYS A 17 1.78 16.20 1.50
C LYS A 17 2.54 17.24 2.33
N LEU A 18 2.64 18.48 1.85
CA LEU A 18 3.29 19.58 2.58
C LEU A 18 2.56 19.85 3.90
N TRP A 19 1.23 19.95 3.87
CA TRP A 19 0.44 20.18 5.08
C TRP A 19 0.45 18.99 6.03
N PHE A 20 0.33 17.77 5.50
CA PHE A 20 0.39 16.54 6.31
C PHE A 20 1.72 16.43 7.06
N LYS A 21 2.83 16.78 6.41
CA LYS A 21 4.15 16.86 7.06
C LYS A 21 4.21 17.97 8.12
N ALA A 22 3.63 19.14 7.86
CA ALA A 22 3.62 20.26 8.80
C ALA A 22 2.80 19.96 10.07
N LEU A 23 1.75 19.14 9.96
CA LEU A 23 0.94 18.68 11.09
C LEU A 23 1.64 17.59 11.93
N GLY A 24 2.77 17.05 11.48
CA GLY A 24 3.49 15.98 12.18
C GLY A 24 2.87 14.59 12.00
N GLU A 25 1.89 14.45 11.10
CA GLU A 25 1.17 13.20 10.86
C GLU A 25 2.00 12.17 10.06
N LEU A 26 3.08 12.60 9.41
CA LEU A 26 3.95 11.70 8.65
C LEU A 26 5.01 11.05 9.55
N GLY A 27 4.75 9.82 9.98
CA GLY A 27 5.65 9.00 10.80
C GLY A 27 6.70 8.22 9.99
N ASP A 28 7.34 7.26 10.65
CA ASP A 28 8.16 6.25 9.96
C ASP A 28 7.28 5.25 9.18
N THR A 29 7.89 4.32 8.46
CA THR A 29 7.13 3.41 7.60
C THR A 29 6.20 2.50 8.40
N ALA A 30 6.59 2.07 9.61
CA ALA A 30 5.75 1.21 10.45
C ALA A 30 4.53 1.99 10.97
N ALA A 31 4.75 3.19 11.50
CA ALA A 31 3.67 4.07 11.97
C ALA A 31 2.69 4.40 10.84
N ASN A 32 3.20 4.74 9.65
CA ASN A 32 2.33 5.06 8.50
C ASN A 32 1.52 3.84 8.02
N LEU A 33 2.08 2.63 8.07
CA LEU A 33 1.35 1.40 7.70
C LEU A 33 0.27 1.06 8.74
N LEU A 34 0.55 1.28 10.02
CA LEU A 34 -0.44 1.09 11.08
C LEU A 34 -1.60 2.08 10.92
N GLN A 35 -1.30 3.38 10.75
CA GLN A 35 -2.32 4.40 10.54
C GLN A 35 -3.16 4.11 9.28
N ALA A 36 -2.52 3.65 8.19
CA ALA A 36 -3.24 3.23 7.00
C ALA A 36 -4.17 2.04 7.29
N ALA A 37 -3.68 0.99 7.96
CA ALA A 37 -4.51 -0.17 8.32
C ALA A 37 -5.70 0.21 9.22
N GLU A 38 -5.51 1.12 10.16
CA GLU A 38 -6.59 1.63 11.02
C GLU A 38 -7.61 2.46 10.23
N GLY A 39 -7.15 3.28 9.29
CA GLY A 39 -8.03 4.01 8.37
C GLY A 39 -8.88 3.06 7.52
N GLU A 40 -8.25 2.10 6.85
CA GLU A 40 -8.96 1.08 6.05
C GLU A 40 -9.96 0.31 6.92
N ASN A 41 -9.58 -0.07 8.15
CA ASN A 41 -10.48 -0.77 9.08
C ASN A 41 -11.75 0.04 9.38
N TYR A 42 -11.59 1.33 9.69
CA TYR A 42 -12.72 2.23 9.89
C TYR A 42 -13.60 2.32 8.64
N GLU A 43 -12.98 2.40 7.46
CA GLU A 43 -13.72 2.50 6.21
C GLU A 43 -14.63 1.29 5.96
N TRP A 44 -14.14 0.05 6.10
CA TRP A 44 -14.97 -1.12 5.78
C TRP A 44 -15.87 -1.60 6.91
N THR A 45 -15.51 -1.36 8.18
CA THR A 45 -16.32 -1.83 9.32
C THR A 45 -17.44 -0.87 9.70
N ASP A 46 -17.23 0.44 9.53
CA ASP A 46 -18.16 1.47 10.00
C ASP A 46 -18.63 2.34 8.83
N MET A 47 -17.74 3.06 8.15
CA MET A 47 -18.13 4.07 7.17
C MET A 47 -18.94 3.49 5.99
N TYR A 48 -18.37 2.53 5.24
CA TYR A 48 -19.05 1.96 4.08
C TYR A 48 -20.20 1.03 4.45
N GLU A 49 -20.14 0.36 5.60
CA GLU A 49 -21.29 -0.43 6.11
C GLU A 49 -22.46 0.50 6.47
N GLY A 50 -22.17 1.63 7.12
CA GLY A 50 -23.13 2.70 7.41
C GLY A 50 -23.75 3.28 6.14
N PHE A 51 -22.91 3.68 5.17
CA PHE A 51 -23.38 4.19 3.87
C PHE A 51 -24.22 3.16 3.12
N ALA A 52 -23.88 1.87 3.19
CA ALA A 52 -24.66 0.82 2.56
C ALA A 52 -26.05 0.69 3.19
N ARG A 53 -26.13 0.73 4.53
CA ARG A 53 -27.40 0.69 5.27
C ARG A 53 -28.27 1.89 4.95
N GLU A 54 -27.72 3.11 5.03
CA GLU A 54 -28.45 4.35 4.72
C GLU A 54 -28.97 4.35 3.27
N ALA A 55 -28.12 3.94 2.31
CA ALA A 55 -28.53 3.83 0.91
C ALA A 55 -29.66 2.80 0.71
N GLU A 56 -29.69 1.72 1.49
CA GLU A 56 -30.77 0.72 1.44
C GLU A 56 -32.07 1.26 2.03
N GLU A 57 -32.01 1.98 3.16
CA GLU A 57 -33.15 2.66 3.79
C GLU A 57 -33.78 3.72 2.87
N GLU A 58 -32.96 4.43 2.10
CA GLU A 58 -33.41 5.43 1.12
C GLU A 58 -33.86 4.82 -0.23
N GLY A 59 -33.76 3.49 -0.39
CA GLY A 59 -34.18 2.77 -1.60
C GLY A 59 -33.14 2.74 -2.73
N PHE A 60 -31.92 3.22 -2.49
CA PHE A 60 -30.78 3.16 -3.43
C PHE A 60 -30.04 1.83 -3.37
N THR A 61 -30.75 0.73 -3.59
CA THR A 61 -30.23 -0.65 -3.45
C THR A 61 -28.97 -0.95 -4.27
N LYS A 62 -28.83 -0.35 -5.47
CA LYS A 62 -27.61 -0.48 -6.28
C LYS A 62 -26.40 0.19 -5.61
N LEU A 63 -26.58 1.38 -5.03
CA LEU A 63 -25.51 2.08 -4.32
C LEU A 63 -25.13 1.33 -3.04
N ALA A 64 -26.12 0.81 -2.31
CA ALA A 64 -25.87 -0.03 -1.14
C ALA A 64 -24.99 -1.24 -1.47
N ALA A 65 -25.29 -1.94 -2.57
CA ALA A 65 -24.46 -3.04 -3.05
C ALA A 65 -23.04 -2.58 -3.44
N GLN A 66 -22.90 -1.41 -4.07
CA GLN A 66 -21.58 -0.85 -4.41
C GLN A 66 -20.76 -0.51 -3.18
N PHE A 67 -21.35 0.11 -2.15
CA PHE A 67 -20.66 0.38 -0.89
C PHE A 67 -20.17 -0.89 -0.21
N ARG A 68 -20.98 -1.95 -0.18
CA ARG A 68 -20.54 -3.26 0.35
C ARG A 68 -19.39 -3.87 -0.45
N MET A 69 -19.40 -3.74 -1.77
CA MET A 69 -18.28 -4.20 -2.61
C MET A 69 -17.00 -3.40 -2.35
N VAL A 70 -17.10 -2.07 -2.16
CA VAL A 70 -15.96 -1.23 -1.79
C VAL A 70 -15.45 -1.60 -0.40
N ALA A 71 -16.32 -1.85 0.57
CA ALA A 71 -15.91 -2.33 1.90
C ALA A 71 -15.07 -3.62 1.82
N GLN A 72 -15.39 -4.56 0.92
CA GLN A 72 -14.54 -5.76 0.72
C GLN A 72 -13.16 -5.43 0.14
N ILE A 73 -13.05 -4.38 -0.67
CA ILE A 73 -11.76 -3.91 -1.20
C ILE A 73 -10.93 -3.29 -0.08
N GLU A 74 -11.50 -2.40 0.73
CA GLU A 74 -10.76 -1.74 1.82
C GLU A 74 -10.34 -2.75 2.91
N LYS A 75 -11.14 -3.80 3.14
CA LYS A 75 -10.71 -4.94 3.96
C LYS A 75 -9.43 -5.60 3.42
N ALA A 76 -9.35 -5.83 2.11
CA ALA A 76 -8.15 -6.39 1.49
C ALA A 76 -6.95 -5.42 1.57
N HIS A 77 -7.20 -4.10 1.54
CA HIS A 77 -6.17 -3.10 1.80
C HIS A 77 -5.65 -3.17 3.24
N GLU A 78 -6.53 -3.27 4.24
CA GLU A 78 -6.14 -3.47 5.65
C GLU A 78 -5.25 -4.71 5.81
N GLU A 79 -5.69 -5.86 5.31
CA GLU A 79 -4.95 -7.13 5.38
C GLU A 79 -3.54 -6.99 4.78
N ARG A 80 -3.44 -6.28 3.65
CA ARG A 80 -2.15 -6.00 3.01
C ARG A 80 -1.27 -5.08 3.86
N TYR A 81 -1.80 -3.99 4.41
CA TYR A 81 -1.01 -3.09 5.25
C TYR A 81 -0.51 -3.77 6.52
N ARG A 82 -1.35 -4.59 7.16
CA ARG A 82 -0.94 -5.41 8.32
C ARG A 82 0.15 -6.41 7.97
N ALA A 83 0.06 -7.09 6.83
CA ALA A 83 1.11 -8.00 6.38
C ALA A 83 2.44 -7.28 6.11
N LEU A 84 2.40 -6.08 5.51
CA LEU A 84 3.59 -5.26 5.29
C LEU A 84 4.19 -4.73 6.59
N LEU A 85 3.36 -4.30 7.55
CA LEU A 85 3.78 -3.88 8.88
C LEU A 85 4.49 -5.03 9.59
N ASN A 86 3.88 -6.22 9.61
CA ASN A 86 4.49 -7.40 10.20
C ASN A 86 5.87 -7.69 9.59
N ASN A 87 6.01 -7.64 8.25
CA ASN A 87 7.30 -7.85 7.58
C ASN A 87 8.39 -6.87 8.05
N ILE A 88 8.03 -5.63 8.38
CA ILE A 88 8.98 -4.65 8.93
C ILE A 88 9.38 -5.04 10.35
N GLU A 89 8.40 -5.38 11.20
CA GLU A 89 8.62 -5.72 12.61
C GLU A 89 9.50 -6.97 12.77
N ILE A 90 9.26 -8.00 11.96
CA ILE A 90 10.06 -9.24 11.96
C ILE A 90 11.31 -9.17 11.06
N LYS A 91 11.61 -8.00 10.47
CA LYS A 91 12.76 -7.74 9.59
C LYS A 91 12.83 -8.63 8.35
N GLU A 92 11.69 -9.12 7.88
CA GLU A 92 11.59 -10.00 6.72
C GLU A 92 11.41 -9.26 5.38
N VAL A 93 11.54 -7.93 5.35
CA VAL A 93 11.44 -7.14 4.11
C VAL A 93 12.51 -7.54 3.10
N PHE A 94 13.73 -7.82 3.57
CA PHE A 94 14.88 -8.17 2.73
C PHE A 94 15.59 -9.45 3.18
N GLU A 95 14.93 -10.23 4.02
CA GLU A 95 15.41 -11.50 4.57
C GLU A 95 14.25 -12.48 4.70
N LYS A 96 14.48 -13.76 4.40
CA LYS A 96 13.52 -14.84 4.54
C LYS A 96 14.18 -16.04 5.23
N ALA A 97 13.36 -16.86 5.89
CA ALA A 97 13.83 -18.06 6.58
C ALA A 97 14.53 -19.04 5.62
N ASP A 98 13.93 -19.22 4.44
CA ASP A 98 14.43 -20.08 3.36
C ASP A 98 14.98 -19.26 2.19
N GLU A 99 15.74 -19.92 1.32
CA GLU A 99 16.21 -19.27 0.09
C GLU A 99 15.02 -18.91 -0.79
N THR A 100 15.02 -17.66 -1.29
CA THR A 100 14.01 -17.18 -2.23
C THR A 100 14.69 -16.44 -3.37
N MET A 101 13.93 -16.19 -4.43
CA MET A 101 14.41 -15.43 -5.57
C MET A 101 14.09 -13.95 -5.36
N TRP A 102 15.13 -13.13 -5.29
CA TRP A 102 15.01 -11.68 -5.23
C TRP A 102 15.17 -11.08 -6.63
N GLU A 103 14.32 -10.13 -6.95
CA GLU A 103 14.33 -9.39 -8.22
C GLU A 103 14.57 -7.91 -7.98
N CYS A 104 15.55 -7.34 -8.69
CA CYS A 104 15.79 -5.90 -8.67
C CYS A 104 14.76 -5.19 -9.57
N ARG A 105 13.83 -4.45 -8.98
CA ARG A 105 12.80 -3.68 -9.68
C ARG A 105 13.34 -2.59 -10.61
N ASN A 106 14.61 -2.21 -10.48
CA ASN A 106 15.23 -1.22 -11.35
C ASN A 106 15.72 -1.80 -12.68
N CYS A 107 16.31 -3.00 -12.66
CA CYS A 107 17.02 -3.55 -13.83
C CYS A 107 16.69 -5.01 -14.16
N GLY A 108 15.84 -5.67 -13.37
CA GLY A 108 15.44 -7.07 -13.55
C GLY A 108 16.47 -8.11 -13.07
N HIS A 109 17.56 -7.70 -12.41
CA HIS A 109 18.55 -8.66 -11.89
C HIS A 109 17.92 -9.64 -10.88
N LEU A 110 18.07 -10.94 -11.15
CA LEU A 110 17.61 -12.03 -10.30
C LEU A 110 18.76 -12.61 -9.48
N VAL A 111 18.50 -12.88 -8.20
CA VAL A 111 19.48 -13.49 -7.29
C VAL A 111 18.78 -14.40 -6.29
N MET A 112 19.31 -15.62 -6.11
CA MET A 112 18.84 -16.56 -5.10
C MET A 112 19.56 -16.33 -3.77
N GLY A 113 18.81 -16.37 -2.67
CA GLY A 113 19.39 -16.41 -1.33
C GLY A 113 18.40 -16.05 -0.24
N LYS A 114 18.81 -16.23 1.01
CA LYS A 114 18.00 -15.85 2.18
C LYS A 114 17.84 -14.33 2.33
N LYS A 115 18.78 -13.53 1.82
CA LYS A 115 18.77 -12.06 1.93
C LYS A 115 18.94 -11.41 0.57
N ALA A 116 18.23 -10.30 0.34
CA ALA A 116 18.49 -9.45 -0.82
C ALA A 116 19.89 -8.79 -0.71
N PRO A 117 20.63 -8.61 -1.81
CA PRO A 117 21.90 -7.89 -1.79
C PRO A 117 21.75 -6.45 -1.29
N LYS A 118 22.71 -5.97 -0.49
CA LYS A 118 22.72 -4.57 -0.01
C LYS A 118 22.80 -3.54 -1.16
N ILE A 119 23.50 -3.92 -2.23
CA ILE A 119 23.68 -3.13 -3.45
C ILE A 119 23.48 -4.09 -4.63
N CYS A 120 22.70 -3.70 -5.62
CA CYS A 120 22.53 -4.47 -6.84
C CYS A 120 23.85 -4.55 -7.61
N PRO A 121 24.37 -5.76 -7.92
CA PRO A 121 25.64 -5.90 -8.62
C PRO A 121 25.60 -5.45 -10.08
N VAL A 122 24.41 -5.25 -10.65
CA VAL A 122 24.23 -4.84 -12.05
C VAL A 122 24.11 -3.32 -12.18
N CYS A 123 23.18 -2.70 -11.43
CA CYS A 123 22.86 -1.29 -11.59
C CYS A 123 23.27 -0.40 -10.40
N ALA A 124 23.98 -0.94 -9.42
CA ALA A 124 24.47 -0.25 -8.22
C ALA A 124 23.38 0.42 -7.34
N HIS A 125 22.09 0.13 -7.57
CA HIS A 125 21.00 0.65 -6.74
C HIS A 125 20.93 -0.07 -5.39
N PRO A 126 20.42 0.61 -4.32
CA PRO A 126 20.38 0.04 -2.98
C PRO A 126 19.40 -1.13 -2.82
N GLN A 127 19.51 -1.85 -1.71
CA GLN A 127 18.67 -3.00 -1.34
C GLN A 127 17.16 -2.75 -1.48
N SER A 128 16.70 -1.51 -1.27
CA SER A 128 15.30 -1.11 -1.38
C SER A 128 14.68 -1.30 -2.77
N PHE A 129 15.50 -1.58 -3.78
CA PHE A 129 15.04 -1.93 -5.12
C PHE A 129 14.79 -3.43 -5.30
N PHE A 130 15.18 -4.28 -4.36
CA PHE A 130 14.87 -5.71 -4.41
C PHE A 130 13.49 -6.00 -3.82
N GLU A 131 12.80 -6.97 -4.41
CA GLU A 131 11.60 -7.60 -3.88
C GLU A 131 11.64 -9.11 -4.11
N VAL A 132 10.81 -9.88 -3.43
CA VAL A 132 10.62 -11.30 -3.75
C VAL A 132 9.97 -11.41 -5.12
N ARG A 133 10.56 -12.16 -6.05
CA ARG A 133 10.02 -12.39 -7.39
C ARG A 133 8.64 -13.01 -7.27
N LYS A 134 7.69 -12.48 -8.05
CA LYS A 134 6.34 -13.01 -8.19
C LYS A 134 6.12 -13.41 -9.64
N GLU A 135 5.57 -14.60 -9.85
CA GLU A 135 5.15 -15.06 -11.18
C GLU A 135 3.62 -15.13 -11.20
N ASN A 136 3.02 -14.38 -12.13
CA ASN A 136 1.58 -14.20 -12.24
C ASN A 136 1.09 -14.26 -13.70
N TYR A 137 1.78 -15.05 -14.53
CA TYR A 137 1.46 -15.35 -15.93
C TYR A 137 1.18 -16.84 -16.12
#